data_AF-A0A7C3ZDQ0-F1
#
_entry.id   AF-A0A7C3ZDQ0-F1
#
_cell.length_a   1.000
_cell.length_b   1.000
_cell.length_c   1.000
_cell.angle_alpha   90.00
_cell.angle_beta   90.00
_cell.angle_gamma   90.00
#
_symmetry.space_group_name_H-M   'P 1'
#
loop_
_entity.id
_entity.type
_entity.pdbx_description
1 polymer ?
#
loop_
_entity_poly.entity_id
_entity_poly.type
_entity_poly.pdbx_seq_one_letter_code
_entity_poly.pdbx_strand_id
1 'polypeptide(L)' 'MSKLKSLVKSQWSMVVLIIIIATFLRLYNITEVPPGLYPDEAMNGNNALEALRTGHFKVFYPENNGREG' A
#
# COMPACT_ATOMS: atom_id res chain seq x y z
N MET A 1 -10.60 2.79 -36.82
CA MET A 1 -10.85 3.46 -35.51
C MET A 1 -11.54 2.56 -34.47
N SER A 2 -12.59 1.82 -34.81
CA SER A 2 -13.39 1.02 -33.84
C SER A 2 -12.64 -0.17 -33.20
N LYS A 3 -11.88 -0.94 -33.99
CA LYS A 3 -11.07 -2.07 -33.48
C LYS A 3 -10.02 -1.64 -32.45
N LEU A 4 -9.37 -0.50 -32.66
CA LEU A 4 -8.37 0.05 -31.74
C LEU A 4 -9.01 0.43 -30.38
N LYS A 5 -10.17 1.09 -30.41
CA LYS A 5 -10.92 1.42 -29.18
C LYS A 5 -11.35 0.16 -28.42
N SER A 6 -11.73 -0.90 -29.14
CA SER A 6 -12.08 -2.21 -28.54
C SER A 6 -10.88 -2.90 -27.89
N LEU A 7 -9.71 -2.87 -28.53
CA LEU A 7 -8.47 -3.45 -27.99
C LEU A 7 -8.04 -2.73 -26.71
N VAL A 8 -8.05 -1.40 -26.70
CA VAL A 8 -7.72 -0.59 -25.51
C VAL A 8 -8.72 -0.87 -24.37
N LYS A 9 -10.02 -0.97 -24.66
CA LYS A 9 -11.03 -1.35 -23.67
C LYS A 9 -10.74 -2.74 -23.07
N SER A 10 -10.37 -3.72 -23.89
CA SER A 10 -10.01 -5.06 -23.43
C SER A 10 -8.76 -5.06 -22.54
N GLN A 11 -7.77 -4.21 -22.84
CA GLN A 11 -6.58 -4.06 -21.99
C GLN A 11 -6.93 -3.47 -20.62
N TRP A 12 -7.74 -2.41 -20.59
CA TRP A 12 -8.21 -1.82 -19.33
C TRP A 12 -9.05 -2.80 -18.50
N SER A 13 -9.92 -3.59 -19.14
CA SER A 13 -10.66 -4.64 -18.44
C SER A 13 -9.73 -5.67 -17.80
N MET A 14 -8.64 -6.03 -18.48
CA MET A 14 -7.64 -6.96 -17.93
C MET A 14 -6.86 -6.34 -16.77
N VAL A 15 -6.48 -5.07 -16.85
CA VAL A 15 -5.84 -4.34 -15.73
C VAL A 15 -6.77 -4.28 -14.52
N VAL A 16 -8.04 -3.94 -14.72
CA VAL A 16 -9.03 -3.91 -13.64
C VAL A 16 -9.18 -5.29 -13.01
N LEU A 17 -9.25 -6.36 -13.82
CA LEU A 17 -9.31 -7.73 -13.32
C LEU A 17 -8.08 -8.10 -12.48
N ILE A 18 -6.88 -7.74 -12.94
CA ILE A 18 -5.63 -7.98 -12.19
C ILE A 18 -5.65 -7.24 -10.86
N ILE A 19 -6.07 -5.98 -10.83
CA ILE A 19 -6.17 -5.19 -9.60
C ILE A 19 -7.17 -5.84 -8.64
N ILE A 20 -8.36 -6.24 -9.11
CA ILE A 20 -9.38 -6.90 -8.28
C ILE A 20 -8.82 -8.19 -7.66
N ILE A 21 -8.18 -9.05 -8.46
CA ILE A 21 -7.61 -10.31 -7.97
C ILE A 21 -6.49 -10.04 -6.96
N ALA A 22 -5.57 -9.11 -7.27
CA ALA A 22 -4.46 -8.77 -6.38
C ALA A 22 -4.96 -8.19 -5.04
N THR A 23 -5.95 -7.30 -5.08
CA THR A 23 -6.58 -6.73 -3.88
C THR A 23 -7.28 -7.82 -3.07
N PHE A 24 -8.03 -8.73 -3.70
CA PHE A 24 -8.68 -9.83 -3.00
C PHE A 24 -7.64 -10.72 -2.30
N LEU A 25 -6.62 -11.18 -3.02
CA LEU A 25 -5.56 -12.03 -2.45
C LEU A 25 -4.80 -11.35 -1.31
N ARG A 26 -4.64 -10.01 -1.37
CA ARG A 26 -3.97 -9.24 -0.32
C ARG A 26 -4.82 -9.04 0.93
N LEU A 27 -6.14 -8.88 0.77
CA LEU A 27 -7.02 -8.41 1.84
C LEU A 27 -7.91 -9.49 2.45
N TYR A 28 -8.17 -10.61 1.77
CA TYR A 28 -9.20 -11.58 2.20
C TYR A 28 -8.95 -12.15 3.61
N ASN A 29 -7.69 -12.24 4.04
CA ASN A 29 -7.31 -12.71 5.37
C ASN A 29 -6.24 -11.83 6.05
N ILE A 30 -6.31 -10.51 5.82
CA ILE A 30 -5.30 -9.55 6.31
C ILE A 30 -5.17 -9.53 7.84
N THR A 31 -6.17 -9.99 8.58
CA THR A 31 -6.15 -10.06 10.05
C THR A 31 -5.34 -11.25 10.59
N GLU A 32 -5.12 -12.27 9.77
CA GLU A 32 -4.41 -13.49 10.17
C GLU A 32 -3.09 -13.71 9.41
N VAL A 33 -2.94 -13.11 8.22
CA VAL A 33 -1.77 -13.29 7.34
C VAL A 33 -1.31 -11.95 6.73
N PRO A 34 -0.01 -11.63 6.77
CA PRO A 34 1.09 -12.35 7.44
C PRO A 34 1.07 -12.14 8.97
N PRO A 35 1.78 -12.98 9.76
CA PRO A 35 1.97 -12.72 11.19
C PRO A 35 2.60 -11.33 11.42
N GLY A 36 2.52 -10.84 12.66
CA GLY A 36 2.81 -9.45 13.06
C GLY A 36 3.99 -8.74 12.39
N LEU A 37 3.93 -7.41 12.41
CA LEU A 37 4.85 -6.53 11.68
C LEU A 37 6.32 -6.80 11.98
N TYR A 38 7.15 -6.73 10.94
CA TYR A 38 8.60 -6.69 11.14
C TYR A 38 8.99 -5.40 11.90
N PRO A 39 10.08 -5.35 12.69
CA PRO A 39 10.36 -4.21 13.55
C PRO A 39 10.42 -2.84 12.85
N ASP A 40 10.87 -2.79 11.60
CA ASP A 40 10.89 -1.59 10.77
C ASP A 40 9.47 -1.16 10.32
N GLU A 41 8.63 -2.11 9.92
CA GLU A 41 7.22 -1.89 9.60
C GLU A 41 6.43 -1.43 10.82
N ALA A 42 6.69 -2.02 11.99
CA ALA A 42 6.09 -1.59 13.26
C ALA A 42 6.50 -0.15 13.60
N MET A 43 7.77 0.20 13.39
CA MET A 43 8.25 1.56 13.61
C MET A 43 7.62 2.55 12.63
N ASN A 44 7.50 2.20 11.35
CA ASN A 44 6.76 2.98 10.34
C ASN A 44 5.33 3.28 10.79
N GLY A 45 4.61 2.25 11.24
CA GLY A 45 3.23 2.40 11.73
C GLY A 45 3.13 3.32 12.93
N ASN A 46 4.04 3.18 13.91
CA ASN A 46 4.07 4.02 15.10
C ASN A 46 4.37 5.49 14.76
N ASN A 47 5.36 5.76 13.90
CA ASN A 47 5.67 7.13 13.47
C ASN A 47 4.50 7.76 12.71
N ALA A 48 3.83 7.00 11.83
CA ALA A 48 2.64 7.48 11.12
C ALA A 48 1.50 7.81 12.09
N LEU A 49 1.23 6.94 13.08
CA LEU A 49 0.22 7.19 14.11
C LEU A 49 0.55 8.41 14.97
N GLU A 50 1.82 8.58 15.37
CA GLU A 50 2.28 9.76 16.12
C GLU A 50 2.09 11.04 15.31
N ALA A 51 2.53 11.06 14.04
CA ALA A 51 2.40 12.21 13.16
C ALA A 51 0.93 12.58 12.92
N LEU A 52 0.06 11.59 12.65
CA LEU A 52 -1.37 11.82 12.46
C LEU A 52 -2.07 12.32 13.74
N ARG A 53 -1.71 11.78 14.90
CA ARG A 53 -2.32 12.17 16.19
C ARG A 53 -1.89 13.57 16.63
N THR A 54 -0.66 13.93 16.35
CA THR A 54 -0.05 15.16 16.88
C THR A 54 0.00 16.28 15.85
N GLY A 55 -0.11 15.97 14.56
CA GLY A 55 0.10 16.90 13.45
C GLY A 55 1.57 17.23 13.18
N HIS A 56 2.51 16.63 13.92
CA HIS A 56 3.94 16.91 13.79
C HIS A 56 4.60 15.94 12.80
N PHE A 57 4.58 16.32 11.53
CA PHE A 57 5.34 15.65 10.48
C PHE A 57 6.80 16.11 10.53
N LYS A 58 7.72 15.15 10.62
CA LYS A 58 9.17 15.40 10.63
C LYS A 58 9.73 15.07 9.25
N VAL A 59 10.62 15.91 8.74
CA VAL A 59 11.40 15.60 7.52
C VAL A 59 12.33 14.41 7.75
N PHE A 60 12.77 14.18 9.00
CA PHE A 60 13.65 13.08 9.36
C PHE A 60 13.22 12.42 10.68
N TYR A 61 13.13 11.09 10.66
CA TYR A 61 12.85 10.21 11.79
C TYR A 61 14.12 9.44 12.15
N PRO A 62 14.78 9.71 13.30
CA PRO A 62 16.03 9.06 13.68
C PRO A 62 15.85 7.58 14.04
N GLU A 63 14.64 7.12 14.31
CA GLU A 63 14.32 5.73 14.62
C GLU A 63 14.53 4.83 13.40
N ASN A 64 14.82 3.54 13.64
CA ASN A 64 14.99 2.53 12.59
C ASN A 64 16.02 2.95 11.52
N ASN A 65 17.26 3.17 11.96
CA ASN A 65 18.42 3.53 11.13
C ASN A 65 18.37 4.92 10.45
N GLY A 66 17.41 5.78 10.80
CA GLY A 66 17.31 7.13 10.25
C GLY A 66 16.67 7.15 8.87
N ARG A 67 15.52 7.83 8.72
CA ARG A 67 14.73 7.83 7.48
C ARG A 67 14.06 9.18 7.25
N GLU A 68 13.89 9.52 5.99
CA GLU A 68 13.13 10.71 5.57
C GLU A 68 11.63 10.38 5.49
N GLY A 69 10.76 11.37 5.75
CA GLY A 69 9.30 11.18 5.77
C GLY A 69 8.51 12.45 5.48
#